data_AF-A0A7S3AN36-F1
#
_entry.id   AF-A0A7S3AN36-F1
#
_cell.length_a   1.000
_cell.length_b   1.000
_cell.length_c   1.000
_cell.angle_alpha   90.00
_cell.angle_beta   90.00
_cell.angle_gamma   90.00
#
_symmetry.space_group_name_H-M   'P 1'
#
loop_
_entity.id
_entity.type
_entity.pdbx_description
1 polymer ?
#
loop_
_entity_poly.entity_id
_entity_poly.type
_entity_poly.pdbx_seq_one_letter_code
_entity_poly.pdbx_strand_id
1 'polypeptide(L)'
;IPGTDHAGIATQVVVEKKLQKERGISRHALGREAFVKEVWGWKEAYGKTITTQLRRLGCSLDWSREVFTMDEARAKSVTAAFIQFYDSGLIYRDVRLTNWCCALRSGISDI
;
A
#
# COMPACT_ATOMS: atom_id res chain seq x y z
N ILE A 1 -16.33 -3.58 11.00
CA ILE A 1 -16.12 -2.75 9.78
C ILE A 1 -15.07 -3.45 8.93
N PRO A 2 -15.40 -3.90 7.71
CA PRO A 2 -14.45 -4.56 6.82
C PRO A 2 -13.49 -3.54 6.20
N GLY A 3 -12.27 -3.96 5.88
CA GLY A 3 -11.32 -3.12 5.16
C GLY A 3 -10.21 -3.90 4.48
N THR A 4 -9.54 -3.25 3.55
CA THR A 4 -8.38 -3.79 2.84
C THR A 4 -7.17 -2.87 2.99
N ASP A 5 -5.99 -3.47 3.05
CA ASP A 5 -4.72 -2.74 3.13
C ASP A 5 -4.05 -2.67 1.75
N HIS A 6 -3.51 -1.50 1.44
CA HIS A 6 -2.65 -1.26 0.28
C HIS A 6 -1.30 -2.00 0.36
N ALA A 7 -0.84 -2.35 1.57
CA ALA A 7 0.34 -3.15 1.86
C ALA A 7 1.67 -2.66 1.24
N GLY A 8 1.75 -1.37 0.86
CA GLY A 8 2.95 -0.68 0.38
C GLY A 8 3.95 -1.55 -0.40
N ILE A 9 5.07 -1.87 0.27
CA ILE A 9 6.18 -2.66 -0.28
C ILE A 9 5.72 -4.04 -0.80
N ALA A 10 4.82 -4.73 -0.08
CA ALA A 10 4.37 -6.07 -0.47
C ALA A 10 3.61 -6.02 -1.80
N THR A 11 2.68 -5.09 -1.95
CA THR A 11 1.95 -4.90 -3.22
C THR A 11 2.89 -4.50 -4.35
N GLN A 12 3.84 -3.59 -4.08
CA GLN A 12 4.84 -3.18 -5.06
C GLN A 12 5.63 -4.39 -5.60
N VAL A 13 6.15 -5.25 -4.71
CA VAL A 13 6.94 -6.43 -5.11
C VAL A 13 6.12 -7.40 -5.97
N VAL A 14 4.85 -7.63 -5.61
CA VAL A 14 3.99 -8.54 -6.37
C VAL A 14 3.68 -8.00 -7.76
N VAL A 15 3.37 -6.70 -7.87
CA VAL A 15 3.10 -6.05 -9.16
C VAL A 15 4.36 -5.98 -10.03
N GLU A 16 5.53 -5.69 -9.44
CA GLU A 16 6.81 -5.74 -10.15
C GLU A 16 7.10 -7.14 -10.72
N LYS A 17 6.92 -8.19 -9.91
CA LYS A 17 7.10 -9.59 -10.37
C LYS A 17 6.13 -9.94 -11.50
N LYS A 18 4.88 -9.48 -11.40
CA LYS A 18 3.88 -9.66 -12.47
C LYS A 18 4.32 -8.99 -13.76
N LEU A 19 4.71 -7.71 -13.71
CA LEU A 19 5.18 -6.96 -14.87
C LEU A 19 6.39 -7.62 -15.53
N GLN A 20 7.35 -8.08 -14.73
CA GLN A 20 8.51 -8.79 -15.26
C GLN A 20 8.11 -10.11 -15.92
N LYS A 21 7.19 -10.88 -15.34
CA LYS A 21 6.73 -12.17 -15.87
C LYS A 21 5.93 -12.02 -17.16
N GLU A 22 5.03 -11.05 -17.22
CA GLU A 22 4.07 -10.90 -18.33
C GLU A 22 4.64 -10.06 -19.48
N ARG A 23 5.43 -9.04 -19.17
CA ARG A 23 5.89 -8.03 -20.14
C ARG A 23 7.41 -7.92 -20.23
N GLY A 24 8.16 -8.57 -19.34
CA GLY A 24 9.63 -8.51 -19.32
C GLY A 24 10.20 -7.13 -18.93
N ILE A 25 9.37 -6.21 -18.42
CA ILE A 25 9.78 -4.83 -18.09
C ILE A 25 9.85 -4.61 -16.59
N SER A 26 10.80 -3.76 -16.18
CA SER A 26 10.91 -3.29 -14.80
C SER A 26 10.02 -2.06 -14.55
N ARG A 27 9.65 -1.81 -13.28
CA ARG A 27 8.94 -0.57 -12.90
C ARG A 27 9.70 0.71 -13.26
N HIS A 28 11.02 0.64 -13.33
CA HIS A 28 11.86 1.78 -13.68
C HIS A 28 11.74 2.12 -15.16
N ALA A 29 11.69 1.10 -16.02
CA ALA A 29 11.45 1.28 -17.45
C ALA A 29 10.02 1.76 -17.74
N LEU A 30 9.04 1.29 -16.95
CA LEU A 30 7.63 1.70 -17.09
C LEU A 30 7.38 3.16 -16.66
N GLY A 31 8.14 3.65 -15.69
CA GLY A 31 7.95 4.98 -15.11
C GLY A 31 6.88 5.01 -14.01
N ARG A 32 6.97 6.03 -13.14
CA ARG A 32 6.19 6.11 -11.89
C ARG A 32 4.67 6.12 -12.13
N GLU A 33 4.18 7.00 -13.00
CA GLU A 33 2.74 7.18 -13.19
C GLU A 33 2.07 5.92 -13.75
N ALA A 34 2.68 5.32 -14.77
CA ALA A 34 2.19 4.08 -15.36
C ALA A 34 2.27 2.91 -14.37
N PHE A 35 3.35 2.82 -13.58
CA PHE A 35 3.44 1.81 -12.53
C PHE A 35 2.36 1.97 -11.44
N VAL A 36 2.07 3.21 -11.01
CA VAL A 36 1.00 3.48 -10.04
C VAL A 36 -0.36 3.05 -10.59
N LYS A 37 -0.62 3.24 -11.89
CA LYS A 37 -1.86 2.75 -12.54
C LYS A 37 -1.95 1.22 -12.50
N GLU A 38 -0.85 0.51 -12.76
CA GLU A 38 -0.80 -0.96 -12.65
C GLU A 38 -1.09 -1.44 -11.21
N VAL A 39 -0.56 -0.74 -10.20
CA VAL A 39 -0.82 -1.03 -8.78
C VAL A 39 -2.30 -0.83 -8.43
N TRP A 40 -2.93 0.25 -8.91
CA TRP A 40 -4.36 0.48 -8.71
C TRP A 40 -5.21 -0.59 -9.41
N GLY A 41 -4.87 -0.96 -10.64
CA GLY A 41 -5.54 -2.06 -11.34
C GLY A 41 -5.44 -3.39 -10.59
N TRP A 42 -4.25 -3.69 -10.04
CA TRP A 42 -4.05 -4.85 -9.17
C TRP A 42 -4.93 -4.78 -7.92
N LYS A 43 -4.95 -3.65 -7.22
CA LYS A 43 -5.78 -3.45 -6.03
C LYS A 43 -7.26 -3.66 -6.32
N GLU A 44 -7.79 -3.15 -7.42
CA GLU A 44 -9.21 -3.29 -7.74
C GLU A 44 -9.57 -4.76 -8.02
N ALA A 45 -8.75 -5.47 -8.77
CA ALA A 45 -8.96 -6.89 -9.07
C ALA A 45 -8.91 -7.77 -7.81
N TYR A 46 -7.85 -7.63 -7.00
CA TYR A 46 -7.65 -8.46 -5.82
C TYR A 46 -8.50 -8.01 -4.62
N GLY A 47 -8.73 -6.71 -4.44
CA GLY A 47 -9.64 -6.18 -3.42
C GLY A 47 -11.06 -6.72 -3.59
N LYS A 48 -11.59 -6.71 -4.82
CA LYS A 48 -12.89 -7.34 -5.13
C LYS A 48 -12.90 -8.84 -4.85
N THR A 49 -11.80 -9.53 -5.15
CA THR A 49 -11.66 -10.96 -4.89
C THR A 49 -11.73 -11.26 -3.39
N ILE A 50 -10.93 -10.56 -2.58
CA ILE A 50 -10.89 -10.71 -1.11
C ILE A 50 -12.29 -10.52 -0.53
N THR A 51 -12.96 -9.43 -0.91
CA THR A 51 -14.25 -9.10 -0.29
C THR A 51 -15.37 -10.03 -0.78
N THR A 52 -15.26 -10.58 -2.00
CA THR A 52 -16.15 -11.66 -2.47
C THR A 52 -15.94 -12.95 -1.69
N GLN A 53 -14.69 -13.32 -1.42
CA GLN A 53 -14.37 -14.51 -0.63
C GLN A 53 -14.93 -14.42 0.79
N LEU A 54 -14.73 -13.29 1.47
CA LEU A 54 -15.27 -13.06 2.82
C LEU A 54 -16.80 -13.13 2.85
N ARG A 55 -17.49 -12.59 1.84
CA ARG A 55 -18.96 -12.71 1.72
C ARG A 55 -19.40 -14.16 1.52
N ARG A 56 -18.69 -14.93 0.69
CA ARG A 56 -18.97 -16.36 0.47
C ARG A 56 -18.73 -17.22 1.70
N LEU A 57 -17.76 -16.85 2.54
CA LEU A 57 -17.51 -17.51 3.82
C LEU A 57 -18.57 -17.18 4.89
N GLY A 58 -19.52 -16.29 4.60
CA GLY A 58 -20.56 -15.90 5.55
C GLY A 58 -20.08 -14.94 6.64
N CYS A 59 -19.00 -14.19 6.40
CA CYS A 59 -18.54 -13.19 7.37
C CYS A 59 -19.58 -12.06 7.51
N SER A 60 -20.21 -11.97 8.68
CA SER A 60 -21.23 -10.96 9.03
C SER A 60 -20.62 -9.60 9.36
N LEU A 61 -20.01 -8.97 8.35
CA LEU A 61 -19.38 -7.65 8.46
C LEU A 61 -20.30 -6.55 7.96
N ASP A 62 -20.15 -5.34 8.49
CA ASP A 62 -20.86 -4.15 7.99
C ASP A 62 -20.25 -3.67 6.65
N TRP A 63 -20.68 -4.28 5.56
CA TRP A 63 -20.21 -3.95 4.20
C TRP A 63 -20.54 -2.53 3.75
N SER A 64 -21.49 -1.85 4.39
CA SER A 64 -21.81 -0.44 4.07
C SER A 64 -20.68 0.52 4.46
N ARG A 65 -19.78 0.07 5.36
CA ARG A 65 -18.64 0.84 5.87
C ARG A 65 -17.30 0.29 5.39
N GLU A 66 -17.27 -0.42 4.27
CA GLU A 66 -16.01 -0.97 3.74
C GLU A 66 -14.96 0.14 3.51
N VAL A 67 -13.74 -0.08 4.00
CA VAL A 67 -12.64 0.90 3.94
C VAL A 67 -11.40 0.39 3.21
N PHE A 68 -10.57 1.33 2.73
CA PHE A 68 -9.27 1.05 2.14
C PHE A 68 -8.22 2.00 2.74
N THR A 69 -7.02 1.52 3.03
CA THR A 69 -6.01 2.34 3.72
C THR A 69 -5.56 3.58 2.94
N MET A 70 -5.73 3.58 1.61
CA MET A 70 -5.34 4.69 0.72
C MET A 70 -6.54 5.44 0.12
N ASP A 71 -7.75 5.26 0.64
CA ASP A 71 -8.85 6.14 0.24
C ASP A 71 -8.75 7.52 0.88
N GLU A 72 -9.56 8.46 0.39
CA GLU A 72 -9.46 9.88 0.73
C GLU A 72 -9.60 10.14 2.25
N ALA A 73 -10.57 9.49 2.90
CA ALA A 73 -10.81 9.72 4.32
C ALA A 73 -9.64 9.19 5.17
N ARG A 74 -9.14 7.98 4.86
CA ARG A 74 -8.00 7.39 5.58
C ARG A 74 -6.70 8.16 5.32
N ALA A 75 -6.47 8.61 4.08
CA ALA A 75 -5.32 9.43 3.72
C ALA A 75 -5.31 10.77 4.49
N LYS A 76 -6.47 11.43 4.62
CA LYS A 76 -6.63 12.63 5.45
C LYS A 76 -6.32 12.36 6.93
N SER A 77 -6.82 11.25 7.48
CA SER A 77 -6.55 10.87 8.86
C SER A 77 -5.07 10.62 9.14
N VAL A 78 -4.38 9.91 8.24
CA VAL A 78 -2.92 9.66 8.37
C VAL A 78 -2.14 10.98 8.28
N THR A 79 -2.53 11.88 7.38
CA THR A 79 -1.90 13.20 7.25
C THR A 79 -2.09 14.04 8.51
N ALA A 80 -3.30 14.06 9.08
CA ALA A 80 -3.58 14.76 10.33
C ALA A 80 -2.76 14.20 11.50
N ALA A 81 -2.67 12.87 11.62
CA ALA A 81 -1.86 12.22 12.65
C ALA A 81 -0.36 12.55 12.51
N PHE A 82 0.15 12.56 11.27
CA PHE A 82 1.54 12.95 10.98
C PHE A 82 1.81 14.39 11.44
N ILE A 83 0.94 15.34 11.09
CA ILE A 83 1.07 16.75 11.49
C ILE A 83 1.05 16.87 13.02
N GLN A 84 0.09 16.22 13.69
CA GLN A 84 0.01 16.25 15.15
C GLN A 84 1.28 15.73 15.83
N PHE A 85 1.85 14.63 15.34
CA PHE A 85 3.09 14.09 15.89
C PHE A 85 4.32 14.93 15.57
N TYR A 86 4.35 15.58 14.41
CA TYR A 86 5.39 16.55 14.07
C TYR A 86 5.33 17.78 14.98
N ASP A 87 4.14 18.38 15.15
CA ASP A 87 3.93 19.55 16.00
C ASP A 87 4.21 19.26 17.48
N SER A 88 4.03 18.01 17.91
CA SER A 88 4.36 17.54 19.26
C SER A 88 5.84 17.18 19.44
N GLY A 89 6.68 17.32 18.41
CA GLY A 89 8.11 16.99 18.45
C GLY A 89 8.45 15.50 18.44
N LEU A 90 7.47 14.62 18.14
CA LEU A 90 7.66 13.16 18.10
C LEU A 90 8.18 12.66 16.74
N ILE A 91 7.86 13.38 15.65
CA ILE A 91 8.41 13.12 14.32
C ILE A 91 9.50 14.15 14.03
N TYR A 92 10.67 13.68 13.61
CA TYR A 92 11.80 14.52 13.25
C TYR A 92 12.56 13.93 12.06
N ARG A 93 13.46 14.73 11.49
CA ARG A 93 14.36 14.31 10.40
C ARG A 93 15.80 14.38 10.89
N ASP A 94 16.54 13.29 10.72
CA ASP A 94 17.93 13.17 11.14
C ASP A 94 18.69 12.21 10.21
N VAL A 95 20.02 12.22 10.28
CA VAL A 95 20.89 11.26 9.58
C VAL A 95 21.30 10.18 10.57
N ARG A 96 20.77 8.97 10.39
CA ARG A 96 21.06 7.82 11.26
C ARG A 96 21.35 6.58 10.44
N LEU A 97 22.04 5.62 11.06
CA LEU A 97 22.15 4.28 10.51
C LEU A 97 20.75 3.65 10.49
N THR A 98 20.37 3.10 9.34
CA THR A 98 19.05 2.49 9.12
C THR A 98 19.20 1.20 8.33
N ASN A 99 18.20 0.31 8.42
CA ASN A 99 18.16 -0.89 7.59
C ASN A 99 17.80 -0.49 6.15
N TRP A 100 18.76 -0.64 5.23
CA TRP A 100 18.56 -0.34 3.81
C TRP A 100 18.48 -1.62 2.98
N CYS A 101 17.42 -1.75 2.18
CA CYS A 101 17.30 -2.85 1.23
C CYS A 101 17.75 -2.43 -0.18
N CYS A 102 18.85 -2.99 -0.67
CA CYS A 102 19.38 -2.71 -2.01
C CYS A 102 18.43 -3.13 -3.16
N ALA A 103 17.64 -4.18 -2.95
CA ALA A 103 16.68 -4.67 -3.95
C ALA A 103 15.48 -3.72 -4.09
N LEU A 104 14.91 -3.30 -2.96
CA LEU A 104 13.75 -2.39 -2.95
C LEU A 104 14.14 -0.93 -3.19
N ARG A 105 15.39 -0.58 -2.89
CA ARG A 105 15.92 0.78 -2.84
C ARG A 105 15.11 1.66 -1.88
N SER A 106 14.89 1.15 -0.66
CA SER A 106 14.15 1.81 0.41
C SER A 106 14.73 1.45 1.78
N GLY A 107 14.58 2.37 2.73
CA GLY A 107 14.73 2.07 4.16
C GLY A 107 13.58 1.18 4.66
N ILE A 108 13.87 0.31 5.63
CA ILE A 108 12.93 -0.60 6.28
C ILE A 108 13.04 -0.41 7.80
N SER A 109 11.92 -0.53 8.51
CA SER A 109 11.88 -0.66 9.97
C SER A 109 12.52 -1.97 10.44
N ASP A 110 12.65 -2.13 11.76
CA ASP A 110 13.15 -3.38 12.37
C ASP A 110 12.13 -4.53 12.32
N ILE A 111 10.83 -4.21 12.13
CA ILE A 111 9.69 -5.15 11.96
C ILE A 111 9.33 -5.19 10.48
#